data_AF-A0A3D3HCX1-F1
#
_entry.id   AF-A0A3D3HCX1-F1
#
_cell.length_a   1.000
_cell.length_b   1.000
_cell.length_c   1.000
_cell.angle_alpha   90.00
_cell.angle_beta   90.00
_cell.angle_gamma   90.00
#
_symmetry.space_group_name_H-M   'P 1'
#
loop_
_entity.id
_entity.type
_entity.pdbx_description
1 polymer ?
#
loop_
_entity_poly.entity_id
_entity_poly.type
_entity_poly.pdbx_seq_one_letter_code
_entity_poly.pdbx_strand_id
1 'polypeptide(L)'
;MHIRAGFDISGPVLKLVDRDLISYGVLGSVDINSAVAVAAGFRYSSFRSSSVLYDFNSRGLSITAGADYNFIKANVAKGKYYAGIGMRYGLSFYSEEAPMITYTNEWGTGETSVPAAMHTGHFLEITPGVRAEIFPGMTIGWNLYMRLLISTGAGKDLKPVWMPGYGAGTRGMATGAEYFVSISIPYKKIKVFIKPRVQQSEDEEETGNENTQTGTGNSGFNN
;
A
#
# COMPACT_ATOMS: atom_id res chain seq x y z
N MET A 1 -11.23 12.37 -12.12
CA MET A 1 -11.58 11.29 -11.19
C MET A 1 -11.72 10.03 -11.99
N HIS A 2 -11.15 8.94 -11.47
CA HIS A 2 -11.10 7.65 -12.14
C HIS A 2 -11.61 6.56 -11.21
N ILE A 3 -12.26 5.57 -11.80
CA ILE A 3 -12.49 4.27 -11.18
C ILE A 3 -11.40 3.35 -11.72
N ARG A 4 -10.78 2.58 -10.84
CA ARG A 4 -9.70 1.66 -11.19
C ARG A 4 -10.01 0.27 -10.68
N ALA A 5 -9.71 -0.72 -11.53
CA ALA A 5 -9.71 -2.12 -11.18
C ALA A 5 -8.35 -2.70 -11.55
N GLY A 6 -7.70 -3.35 -10.60
CA GLY A 6 -6.36 -3.89 -10.71
C GLY A 6 -6.27 -5.33 -10.29
N PHE A 7 -5.28 -6.00 -10.85
CA PHE A 7 -4.94 -7.37 -10.54
C PHE A 7 -3.51 -7.44 -10.02
N ASP A 8 -3.32 -8.18 -8.94
CA ASP A 8 -2.04 -8.44 -8.29
C ASP A 8 -1.27 -9.51 -9.07
N ILE A 9 -0.18 -9.11 -9.70
CA ILE A 9 0.72 -10.02 -10.44
C ILE A 9 1.81 -10.59 -9.53
N SER A 10 2.02 -10.05 -8.32
CA SER A 10 3.05 -10.53 -7.41
C SER A 10 2.78 -11.95 -6.95
N GLY A 11 1.54 -12.31 -6.66
CA GLY A 11 1.17 -13.67 -6.24
C GLY A 11 1.56 -14.75 -7.26
N PRO A 12 1.13 -14.66 -8.53
CA PRO A 12 1.57 -15.58 -9.59
C PRO A 12 3.08 -15.62 -9.79
N VAL A 13 3.77 -14.49 -9.66
CA VAL A 13 5.24 -14.42 -9.77
C VAL A 13 5.91 -15.12 -8.59
N LEU A 14 5.43 -14.90 -7.35
CA LEU A 14 5.94 -15.59 -6.16
C LEU A 14 5.78 -17.11 -6.29
N LYS A 15 4.69 -17.60 -6.89
CA LYS A 15 4.49 -19.04 -7.13
C LYS A 15 5.62 -19.69 -7.95
N LEU A 16 6.30 -18.93 -8.81
CA LEU A 16 7.43 -19.43 -9.61
C LEU A 16 8.71 -19.58 -8.78
N VAL A 17 8.83 -18.85 -7.68
CA VAL A 17 9.99 -18.84 -6.78
C VAL A 17 9.75 -19.73 -5.56
N ASP A 18 8.57 -19.63 -4.97
CA ASP A 18 8.10 -20.35 -3.79
C ASP A 18 6.83 -21.12 -4.15
N ARG A 19 6.89 -22.45 -4.08
CA ARG A 19 5.79 -23.33 -4.50
C ARG A 19 4.73 -23.51 -3.41
N ASP A 20 5.01 -23.07 -2.20
CA ASP A 20 4.19 -23.35 -1.01
C ASP A 20 3.09 -22.30 -0.82
N LEU A 21 3.22 -21.14 -1.48
CA LEU A 21 2.26 -20.04 -1.42
C LEU A 21 1.60 -19.77 -2.79
N ILE A 22 0.29 -19.87 -2.84
CA ILE A 22 -0.53 -19.41 -3.96
C ILE A 22 -1.35 -18.22 -3.49
N SER A 23 -1.26 -17.09 -4.20
CA SER A 23 -2.01 -15.86 -3.88
C SER A 23 -2.53 -15.22 -5.16
N TYR A 24 -3.80 -14.80 -5.13
CA TYR A 24 -4.46 -14.05 -6.19
C TYR A 24 -5.16 -12.85 -5.56
N GLY A 25 -4.88 -11.65 -6.08
CA GLY A 25 -5.42 -10.41 -5.53
C GLY A 25 -6.08 -9.55 -6.61
N VAL A 26 -7.17 -8.90 -6.24
CA VAL A 26 -7.85 -7.87 -7.02
C VAL A 26 -7.97 -6.62 -6.16
N LEU A 27 -7.69 -5.46 -6.74
CA LEU A 27 -7.77 -4.16 -6.08
C LEU A 27 -8.72 -3.25 -6.86
N GLY A 28 -9.70 -2.65 -6.19
CA GLY A 28 -10.55 -1.58 -6.70
C GLY A 28 -10.22 -0.25 -6.03
N SER A 29 -10.27 0.87 -6.76
CA SER A 29 -10.25 2.19 -6.14
C SER A 29 -11.08 3.22 -6.90
N VAL A 30 -11.61 4.21 -6.18
CA VAL A 30 -12.43 5.30 -6.72
C VAL A 30 -11.90 6.63 -6.19
N ASP A 31 -11.55 7.55 -7.09
CA ASP A 31 -11.08 8.88 -6.71
C ASP A 31 -12.22 9.75 -6.16
N ILE A 32 -12.22 10.04 -4.86
CA ILE A 32 -13.20 10.95 -4.26
C ILE A 32 -12.86 12.39 -4.59
N ASN A 33 -11.58 12.74 -4.56
CA ASN A 33 -11.06 14.05 -4.95
C ASN A 33 -9.70 13.90 -5.65
N SER A 34 -9.03 15.02 -5.93
CA SER A 34 -7.75 14.98 -6.67
C SER A 34 -6.58 14.35 -5.90
N ALA A 35 -6.69 14.24 -4.57
CA ALA A 35 -5.66 13.69 -3.69
C ALA A 35 -6.08 12.38 -3.02
N VAL A 36 -7.37 12.18 -2.75
CA VAL A 36 -7.89 11.05 -1.97
C VAL A 36 -8.71 10.12 -2.84
N ALA A 37 -8.42 8.82 -2.73
CA ALA A 37 -9.21 7.74 -3.29
C ALA A 37 -9.67 6.78 -2.18
N VAL A 38 -10.85 6.20 -2.32
CA VAL A 38 -11.27 5.05 -1.52
C VAL A 38 -10.83 3.78 -2.26
N ALA A 39 -10.27 2.83 -1.54
CA ALA A 39 -9.74 1.59 -2.10
C ALA A 39 -10.28 0.38 -1.34
N ALA A 40 -10.54 -0.70 -2.07
CA ALA A 40 -10.89 -1.99 -1.52
C ALA A 40 -10.15 -3.10 -2.26
N GLY A 41 -9.72 -4.13 -1.53
CA GLY A 41 -9.02 -5.27 -2.07
C GLY A 41 -9.72 -6.57 -1.70
N PHE A 42 -9.61 -7.55 -2.59
CA PHE A 42 -10.01 -8.92 -2.35
C PHE A 42 -8.84 -9.83 -2.71
N ARG A 43 -8.47 -10.73 -1.80
CA ARG A 43 -7.35 -11.64 -2.00
C ARG A 43 -7.72 -13.05 -1.57
N TYR A 44 -7.47 -14.01 -2.44
CA TYR A 44 -7.45 -15.42 -2.08
C TYR A 44 -6.00 -15.86 -1.87
N SER A 45 -5.73 -16.60 -0.81
CA SER A 45 -4.43 -17.25 -0.64
C SER A 45 -4.54 -18.63 -0.02
N SER A 46 -3.71 -19.54 -0.49
CA SER A 46 -3.52 -20.88 0.06
C SER A 46 -2.03 -21.07 0.35
N PHE A 47 -1.72 -21.49 1.57
CA PHE A 47 -0.40 -21.81 2.04
C PHE A 47 -0.38 -23.27 2.48
N ARG A 48 0.53 -24.05 1.89
CA ARG A 48 0.73 -25.45 2.25
C ARG A 48 2.19 -25.67 2.54
N SER A 49 2.51 -26.06 3.77
CA SER A 49 3.87 -26.45 4.15
C SER A 49 3.86 -27.91 4.57
N SER A 50 4.75 -28.69 3.96
CA SER A 50 4.93 -30.11 4.27
C SER A 50 6.36 -30.34 4.69
N SER A 51 6.54 -30.92 5.87
CA SER A 51 7.82 -31.26 6.46
C SER A 51 7.75 -32.66 7.06
N VAL A 52 8.90 -33.27 7.32
CA VAL A 52 8.99 -34.61 7.94
C VAL A 52 8.29 -34.67 9.31
N LEU A 53 8.18 -33.53 10.00
CA LEU A 53 7.63 -33.44 11.34
C LEU A 53 6.21 -32.84 11.41
N TYR A 54 5.76 -32.16 10.35
CA TYR A 54 4.44 -31.52 10.33
C TYR A 54 3.92 -31.30 8.92
N ASP A 55 2.61 -31.48 8.76
CA ASP A 55 1.86 -31.00 7.59
C ASP A 55 0.91 -29.90 8.04
N PHE A 56 0.98 -28.76 7.35
CA PHE A 56 0.19 -27.58 7.64
C PHE A 56 -0.49 -27.03 6.39
N ASN A 57 -1.78 -26.73 6.51
CA ASN A 57 -2.55 -26.13 5.43
C ASN A 57 -3.41 -24.97 5.96
N SER A 58 -3.28 -23.81 5.32
CA SER A 58 -4.09 -22.63 5.61
C SER A 58 -4.57 -22.03 4.30
N ARG A 59 -5.89 -21.90 4.17
CA ARG A 59 -6.52 -21.34 2.97
C ARG A 59 -7.65 -20.41 3.34
N GLY A 60 -7.82 -19.35 2.57
CA GLY A 60 -8.87 -18.39 2.86
C GLY A 60 -8.89 -17.18 1.96
N LEU A 61 -9.78 -16.29 2.34
CA LEU A 61 -10.06 -15.03 1.68
C LEU A 61 -9.73 -13.88 2.61
N SER A 62 -9.21 -12.81 2.05
CA SER A 62 -9.01 -11.56 2.75
C SER A 62 -9.65 -10.42 1.97
N ILE A 63 -10.28 -9.53 2.71
CA ILE A 63 -10.89 -8.31 2.19
C ILE A 63 -10.23 -7.15 2.90
N THR A 64 -9.77 -6.16 2.14
CA THR A 64 -9.24 -4.92 2.68
C THR A 64 -10.09 -3.75 2.21
N ALA A 65 -10.27 -2.74 3.05
CA ALA A 65 -10.97 -1.51 2.69
C ALA A 65 -10.31 -0.31 3.37
N GLY A 66 -10.21 0.81 2.67
CA GLY A 66 -9.58 2.00 3.21
C GLY A 66 -9.47 3.14 2.22
N ALA A 67 -8.46 3.98 2.42
CA ALA A 67 -8.25 5.18 1.62
C ALA A 67 -6.78 5.38 1.27
N ASP A 68 -6.54 5.95 0.09
CA ASP A 68 -5.25 6.27 -0.46
C ASP A 68 -5.12 7.79 -0.60
N TYR A 69 -3.97 8.32 -0.17
CA TYR A 69 -3.61 9.73 -0.33
C TYR A 69 -2.47 9.86 -1.35
N ASN A 70 -2.66 10.70 -2.35
CA ASN A 70 -1.70 11.00 -3.41
C ASN A 70 -0.96 12.30 -3.08
N PHE A 71 0.37 12.21 -2.97
CA PHE A 71 1.23 13.38 -2.75
C PHE A 71 1.46 14.18 -4.03
N ILE A 72 1.20 13.59 -5.20
CA ILE A 72 1.38 14.28 -6.47
C ILE A 72 0.28 15.33 -6.64
N LYS A 73 0.69 16.57 -6.93
CA LYS A 73 -0.23 17.67 -7.22
C LYS A 73 -1.18 17.30 -8.36
N ALA A 74 -2.44 17.69 -8.23
CA ALA A 74 -3.53 17.34 -9.15
C ALA A 74 -3.22 17.63 -10.63
N ASN A 75 -2.48 18.71 -10.89
CA ASN A 75 -2.09 19.15 -12.24
C ASN A 75 -1.05 18.22 -12.90
N VAL A 76 -0.19 17.57 -12.12
CA VAL A 76 0.82 16.62 -12.60
C VAL A 76 0.24 15.21 -12.59
N ALA A 77 -0.45 14.83 -11.52
CA ALA A 77 -1.04 13.51 -11.37
C ALA A 77 -1.98 13.19 -12.53
N LYS A 78 -2.93 14.10 -12.82
CA LYS A 78 -4.00 13.94 -13.84
C LYS A 78 -4.72 12.58 -13.80
N GLY A 79 -4.63 11.85 -12.67
CA GLY A 79 -5.08 10.46 -12.52
C GLY A 79 -4.24 9.40 -13.26
N LYS A 80 -3.12 9.80 -13.86
CA LYS A 80 -2.14 8.95 -14.54
C LYS A 80 -1.02 8.49 -13.63
N TYR A 81 -0.62 9.37 -12.71
CA TYR A 81 0.47 9.13 -11.76
C TYR A 81 -0.05 9.19 -10.33
N TYR A 82 0.47 8.28 -9.52
CA TYR A 82 0.25 8.26 -8.08
C TYR A 82 1.58 7.99 -7.40
N ALA A 83 1.87 8.76 -6.37
CA ALA A 83 2.93 8.50 -5.41
C ALA A 83 2.38 8.92 -4.05
N GLY A 84 2.24 7.96 -3.15
CA GLY A 84 1.36 8.17 -2.01
C GLY A 84 1.45 7.09 -0.97
N ILE A 85 0.53 7.18 -0.03
CA ILE A 85 0.34 6.21 1.04
C ILE A 85 -1.14 5.88 1.16
N GLY A 86 -1.44 4.60 1.35
CA GLY A 86 -2.77 4.10 1.69
C GLY A 86 -2.83 3.58 3.11
N MET A 87 -4.00 3.67 3.72
CA MET A 87 -4.32 3.02 4.98
C MET A 87 -5.60 2.21 4.80
N ARG A 88 -5.55 0.93 5.18
CA ARG A 88 -6.67 -0.01 5.02
C ARG A 88 -6.87 -0.84 6.28
N TYR A 89 -8.10 -1.24 6.50
CA TYR A 89 -8.47 -2.25 7.47
C TYR A 89 -8.75 -3.56 6.73
N GLY A 90 -8.13 -4.64 7.19
CA GLY A 90 -8.19 -5.96 6.59
C GLY A 90 -8.95 -6.94 7.46
N LEU A 91 -9.81 -7.73 6.84
CA LEU A 91 -10.42 -8.93 7.39
C LEU A 91 -9.84 -10.14 6.67
N SER A 92 -9.65 -11.23 7.40
CA SER A 92 -9.20 -12.52 6.87
C SER A 92 -10.11 -13.61 7.37
N PHE A 93 -10.74 -14.33 6.45
CA PHE A 93 -11.60 -15.47 6.70
C PHE A 93 -10.87 -16.71 6.21
N TYR A 94 -10.46 -17.57 7.12
CA TYR A 94 -9.57 -18.67 6.77
C TYR A 94 -9.90 -19.95 7.54
N SER A 95 -9.55 -21.05 6.91
CA SER A 95 -9.57 -22.37 7.50
C SER A 95 -8.14 -22.86 7.65
N GLU A 96 -7.84 -23.33 8.85
CA GLU A 96 -6.55 -23.85 9.25
C GLU A 96 -6.69 -25.30 9.70
N GLU A 97 -5.81 -26.16 9.21
CA GLU A 97 -5.72 -27.56 9.61
C GLU A 97 -4.25 -27.96 9.75
N ALA A 98 -3.95 -28.77 10.76
CA ALA A 98 -2.66 -29.43 10.93
C ALA A 98 -2.89 -30.94 10.94
N PRO A 99 -3.03 -31.58 9.77
CA PRO A 99 -3.45 -32.98 9.64
C PRO A 99 -2.44 -33.96 10.26
N MET A 100 -1.17 -33.60 10.34
CA MET A 100 -0.13 -34.42 10.95
C MET A 100 0.84 -33.54 11.74
N ILE A 101 0.98 -33.83 13.03
CA ILE A 101 1.98 -33.26 13.92
C ILE A 101 2.70 -34.44 14.58
N THR A 102 3.95 -34.66 14.22
CA THR A 102 4.79 -35.69 14.83
C THR A 102 5.54 -35.08 16.00
N TYR A 103 5.37 -35.62 17.20
CA TYR A 103 6.10 -35.20 18.38
C TYR A 103 6.97 -36.33 18.93
N THR A 104 8.15 -35.97 19.43
CA THR A 104 9.04 -36.88 20.16
C THR A 104 9.23 -36.32 21.56
N ASN A 105 8.91 -37.11 22.59
CA ASN A 105 9.12 -36.76 23.98
C ASN A 105 9.85 -37.89 24.71
N GLU A 106 10.13 -37.73 26.00
CA GLU A 106 10.86 -38.73 26.80
C GLU A 106 10.11 -40.08 26.94
N TRP A 107 8.84 -40.15 26.53
CA TRP A 107 8.00 -41.35 26.55
C TRP A 107 7.80 -41.99 25.16
N GLY A 108 8.41 -41.44 24.09
CA GLY A 108 8.37 -42.01 22.74
C GLY A 108 7.94 -41.03 21.64
N THR A 109 7.67 -41.57 20.45
CA THR A 109 7.16 -40.85 19.28
C THR A 109 5.65 -41.04 19.14
N GLY A 110 4.91 -39.95 18.90
CA GLY A 110 3.48 -39.99 18.65
C GLY A 110 3.06 -39.03 17.53
N GLU A 111 1.89 -39.29 16.94
CA GLU A 111 1.28 -38.44 15.92
C GLU A 111 -0.04 -37.87 16.47
N THR A 112 -0.26 -36.58 16.27
CA THR A 112 -1.52 -35.91 16.59
C THR A 112 -1.98 -35.06 15.42
N SER A 113 -3.26 -34.70 15.38
CA SER A 113 -3.87 -33.90 14.31
C SER A 113 -4.73 -32.80 14.92
N VAL A 114 -4.65 -31.58 14.36
CA VAL A 114 -5.60 -30.51 14.65
C VAL A 114 -6.62 -30.46 13.52
N PRO A 115 -7.92 -30.69 13.82
CA PRO A 115 -8.97 -30.66 12.80
C PRO A 115 -9.15 -29.27 12.21
N ALA A 116 -9.70 -29.21 11.00
CA ALA A 116 -9.95 -27.94 10.32
C ALA A 116 -10.84 -27.01 11.16
N ALA A 117 -10.30 -25.86 11.52
CA ALA A 117 -11.01 -24.81 12.25
C ALA A 117 -11.15 -23.56 11.37
N MET A 118 -12.27 -22.86 11.51
CA MET A 118 -12.53 -21.60 10.80
C MET A 118 -12.28 -20.43 11.74
N HIS A 119 -11.49 -19.47 11.26
CA HIS A 119 -11.12 -18.29 12.02
C HIS A 119 -11.37 -17.03 11.20
N THR A 120 -11.67 -15.94 11.93
CA THR A 120 -11.75 -14.59 11.35
C THR A 120 -10.74 -13.70 12.05
N GLY A 121 -9.69 -13.35 11.33
CA GLY A 121 -8.67 -12.43 11.77
C GLY A 121 -8.86 -11.04 11.19
N HIS A 122 -8.26 -10.04 11.83
CA HIS A 122 -8.27 -8.67 11.35
C HIS A 122 -6.96 -7.94 11.62
N PHE A 123 -6.65 -6.99 10.75
CA PHE A 123 -5.37 -6.29 10.75
C PHE A 123 -5.51 -4.88 10.17
N LEU A 124 -4.58 -4.01 10.51
CA LEU A 124 -4.40 -2.72 9.86
C LEU A 124 -3.30 -2.84 8.81
N GLU A 125 -3.47 -2.20 7.65
CA GLU A 125 -2.50 -2.20 6.56
C GLU A 125 -2.14 -0.76 6.20
N ILE A 126 -0.84 -0.46 6.16
CA ILE A 126 -0.29 0.77 5.62
C ILE A 126 0.44 0.45 4.32
N THR A 127 0.18 1.22 3.27
CA THR A 127 0.65 0.92 1.90
C THR A 127 1.23 2.13 1.17
N PRO A 128 2.51 2.47 1.38
CA PRO A 128 3.20 3.37 0.47
C PRO A 128 3.37 2.72 -0.90
N GLY A 129 3.20 3.50 -1.96
CA GLY A 129 3.32 2.96 -3.30
C GLY A 129 3.38 4.02 -4.39
N VAL A 130 3.70 3.54 -5.59
CA VAL A 130 3.74 4.35 -6.80
C VAL A 130 3.00 3.64 -7.93
N ARG A 131 2.43 4.43 -8.83
CA ARG A 131 1.74 3.95 -10.03
C ARG A 131 1.93 4.93 -11.17
N ALA A 132 2.12 4.41 -12.37
CA ALA A 132 2.26 5.17 -13.59
C ALA A 132 1.39 4.58 -14.71
N GLU A 133 0.90 5.45 -15.57
CA GLU A 133 0.21 5.08 -16.81
C GLU A 133 1.22 4.57 -17.85
N ILE A 134 0.96 3.40 -18.41
CA ILE A 134 1.77 2.80 -19.48
C ILE A 134 1.06 2.88 -20.83
N PHE A 135 -0.27 2.77 -20.83
CA PHE A 135 -1.12 3.00 -21.99
C PHE A 135 -2.35 3.78 -21.54
N PRO A 136 -3.04 4.50 -22.45
CA PRO A 136 -4.27 5.20 -22.10
C PRO A 136 -5.27 4.26 -21.42
N GLY A 137 -5.58 4.53 -20.15
CA GLY A 137 -6.48 3.70 -19.35
C GLY A 137 -5.86 2.43 -18.75
N MET A 138 -4.55 2.20 -18.87
CA MET A 138 -3.83 1.11 -18.20
C MET A 138 -2.61 1.63 -17.46
N THR A 139 -2.50 1.25 -16.19
CA THR A 139 -1.44 1.68 -15.28
C THR A 139 -0.76 0.47 -14.65
N ILE A 140 0.53 0.59 -14.38
CA ILE A 140 1.28 -0.37 -13.59
C ILE A 140 1.78 0.32 -12.32
N GLY A 141 1.93 -0.43 -11.24
CA GLY A 141 2.46 0.12 -10.01
C GLY A 141 2.95 -0.96 -9.06
N TRP A 142 3.55 -0.49 -7.99
CA TRP A 142 3.94 -1.32 -6.86
C TRP A 142 3.57 -0.63 -5.56
N ASN A 143 3.19 -1.45 -4.59
CA ASN A 143 2.93 -1.03 -3.21
C ASN A 143 3.85 -1.84 -2.30
N LEU A 144 4.43 -1.19 -1.30
CA LEU A 144 4.91 -1.89 -0.12
C LEU A 144 3.77 -1.90 0.88
N TYR A 145 3.59 -2.98 1.62
CA TYR A 145 2.62 -3.03 2.70
C TYR A 145 3.30 -3.37 4.02
N MET A 146 2.83 -2.72 5.08
CA MET A 146 3.10 -3.05 6.46
C MET A 146 1.77 -3.34 7.13
N ARG A 147 1.61 -4.56 7.62
CA ARG A 147 0.39 -5.06 8.23
C ARG A 147 0.60 -5.27 9.71
N LEU A 148 -0.25 -4.66 10.53
CA LEU A 148 -0.25 -4.77 11.97
C LEU A 148 -1.41 -5.68 12.38
N LEU A 149 -1.09 -6.80 13.03
CA LEU A 149 -2.09 -7.76 13.48
C LEU A 149 -2.86 -7.19 14.65
N ILE A 150 -4.19 -7.20 14.56
CA ILE A 150 -5.07 -6.83 15.66
C ILE A 150 -5.54 -8.10 16.38
N SER A 151 -5.98 -9.10 15.62
CA SER A 151 -6.38 -10.41 16.13
C SER A 151 -6.30 -11.45 15.03
N THR A 152 -5.95 -12.67 15.41
CA THR A 152 -5.99 -13.84 14.53
C THR A 152 -7.37 -14.49 14.50
N GLY A 153 -8.19 -14.29 15.54
CA GLY A 153 -9.47 -14.98 15.72
C GLY A 153 -9.35 -16.42 16.22
N ALA A 154 -8.13 -16.95 16.40
CA ALA A 154 -7.87 -18.33 16.84
C ALA A 154 -7.54 -18.47 18.34
N GLY A 155 -7.68 -17.38 19.11
CA GLY A 155 -7.32 -17.34 20.54
C GLY A 155 -5.82 -17.11 20.77
N LYS A 156 -5.40 -17.08 22.04
CA LYS A 156 -3.99 -16.84 22.42
C LYS A 156 -3.11 -18.08 22.29
N ASP A 157 -3.71 -19.26 22.43
CA ASP A 157 -3.00 -20.53 22.60
C ASP A 157 -2.74 -21.24 21.26
N LEU A 158 -3.51 -20.91 20.21
CA LEU A 158 -3.38 -21.49 18.87
C LEU A 158 -3.24 -20.36 17.85
N LYS A 159 -2.02 -19.82 17.71
CA LYS A 159 -1.76 -18.81 16.68
C LYS A 159 -1.57 -19.48 15.32
N PRO A 160 -2.24 -18.98 14.27
CA PRO A 160 -2.05 -19.49 12.92
C PRO A 160 -0.61 -19.31 12.46
N VAL A 161 -0.05 -20.34 11.84
CA VAL A 161 1.25 -20.23 11.15
C VAL A 161 1.15 -19.22 10.01
N TRP A 162 0.04 -19.26 9.27
CA TRP A 162 -0.25 -18.37 8.15
C TRP A 162 -1.70 -17.88 8.17
N MET A 163 -1.89 -16.57 8.10
CA MET A 163 -3.18 -15.92 7.98
C MET A 163 -3.33 -15.31 6.58
N PRO A 164 -4.27 -15.81 5.75
CA PRO A 164 -4.55 -15.29 4.41
C PRO A 164 -4.67 -13.77 4.34
N GLY A 165 -4.00 -13.16 3.38
CA GLY A 165 -3.95 -11.71 3.19
C GLY A 165 -3.14 -10.92 4.22
N TYR A 166 -2.77 -11.49 5.38
CA TYR A 166 -1.88 -10.87 6.35
C TYR A 166 -0.43 -11.34 6.18
N GLY A 167 -0.23 -12.66 6.25
CA GLY A 167 1.09 -13.31 6.31
C GLY A 167 1.23 -14.19 7.55
N ALA A 168 2.44 -14.32 8.08
CA ALA A 168 2.70 -15.15 9.26
C ALA A 168 1.98 -14.64 10.51
N GLY A 169 0.94 -15.35 10.96
CA GLY A 169 0.09 -14.94 12.08
C GLY A 169 0.73 -15.11 13.47
N THR A 170 1.91 -15.74 13.53
CA THR A 170 2.76 -15.81 14.71
C THR A 170 3.43 -14.48 15.06
N ARG A 171 3.55 -13.57 14.08
CA ARG A 171 4.17 -12.25 14.23
C ARG A 171 3.09 -11.18 14.34
N GLY A 172 3.34 -10.14 15.15
CA GLY A 172 2.45 -8.98 15.27
C GLY A 172 2.54 -8.01 14.09
N MET A 173 3.60 -8.11 13.29
CA MET A 173 3.82 -7.29 12.10
C MET A 173 4.27 -8.16 10.91
N ALA A 174 3.69 -7.90 9.74
CA ALA A 174 4.07 -8.50 8.48
C ALA A 174 4.35 -7.42 7.44
N THR A 175 5.36 -7.63 6.60
CA THR A 175 5.73 -6.71 5.52
C THR A 175 5.77 -7.46 4.19
N GLY A 176 5.65 -6.73 3.09
CA GLY A 176 5.82 -7.28 1.77
C GLY A 176 5.61 -6.26 0.68
N ALA A 177 5.67 -6.74 -0.56
CA ALA A 177 5.52 -5.93 -1.76
C ALA A 177 4.46 -6.55 -2.66
N GLU A 178 3.70 -5.69 -3.32
CA GLU A 178 2.69 -6.03 -4.30
C GLU A 178 3.04 -5.31 -5.59
N TYR A 179 2.97 -6.02 -6.70
CA TYR A 179 3.06 -5.46 -8.05
C TYR A 179 1.71 -5.68 -8.70
N PHE A 180 1.17 -4.65 -9.34
CA PHE A 180 -0.17 -4.74 -9.90
C PHE A 180 -0.26 -4.00 -11.23
N VAL A 181 -1.17 -4.50 -12.07
CA VAL A 181 -1.62 -3.83 -13.29
C VAL A 181 -3.08 -3.45 -13.07
N SER A 182 -3.45 -2.23 -13.41
CA SER A 182 -4.83 -1.77 -13.28
C SER A 182 -5.34 -1.02 -14.50
N ILE A 183 -6.61 -1.21 -14.79
CA ILE A 183 -7.36 -0.47 -15.78
C ILE A 183 -8.00 0.73 -15.08
N SER A 184 -7.89 1.91 -15.68
CA SER A 184 -8.36 3.19 -15.16
C SER A 184 -9.37 3.81 -16.12
N ILE A 185 -10.60 3.99 -15.65
CA ILE A 185 -11.70 4.55 -16.43
C ILE A 185 -12.05 5.94 -15.87
N PRO A 186 -11.87 7.03 -16.64
CA PRO A 186 -12.26 8.37 -16.20
C PRO A 186 -13.78 8.51 -16.22
N TYR A 187 -14.38 8.95 -15.11
CA TYR A 187 -15.82 9.19 -15.02
C TYR A 187 -16.18 10.66 -14.77
N LYS A 188 -15.22 11.49 -14.36
CA LYS A 188 -15.43 12.94 -14.17
C LYS A 188 -14.17 13.73 -14.45
N LYS A 189 -14.31 14.81 -15.24
CA LYS A 189 -13.21 15.75 -15.51
C LYS A 189 -12.93 16.59 -14.26
N ILE A 190 -11.65 16.72 -13.90
CA ILE A 190 -11.22 17.55 -12.77
C ILE A 190 -11.18 19.00 -13.26
N LYS A 191 -12.01 19.89 -12.69
CA LYS A 191 -11.84 21.34 -12.85
C LYS A 191 -10.88 21.82 -11.76
N VAL A 192 -9.65 22.13 -12.13
CA VAL A 192 -8.66 22.69 -11.19
C VAL A 192 -8.77 24.21 -11.25
N PHE A 193 -9.21 24.86 -10.17
CA PHE A 193 -9.16 26.33 -10.06
C PHE A 193 -7.73 26.73 -9.69
N ILE A 194 -7.02 27.36 -10.63
CA ILE A 194 -5.68 27.90 -10.40
C ILE A 194 -5.85 29.27 -9.75
N LYS A 195 -5.36 29.46 -8.52
CA LYS A 195 -5.02 30.81 -8.07
C LYS A 195 -3.80 31.24 -8.88
N PRO A 196 -3.84 32.38 -9.60
CA PRO A 196 -2.65 32.91 -10.27
C PRO A 196 -1.53 33.01 -9.24
N ARG A 197 -0.36 32.45 -9.57
CA ARG A 197 0.85 32.69 -8.79
C ARG A 197 1.14 34.17 -8.93
N VAL A 198 0.92 34.95 -7.87
CA VAL A 198 1.42 36.33 -7.81
C VAL A 198 2.93 36.22 -7.98
N GLN A 199 3.45 36.73 -9.11
CA GLN A 199 4.86 37.04 -9.23
C GLN A 199 5.15 38.07 -8.14
N GLN A 200 5.75 37.64 -7.03
CA GLN A 200 6.54 38.57 -6.24
C GLN A 200 7.69 38.94 -7.16
N SER A 201 7.64 40.16 -7.68
CA SER A 201 8.71 40.76 -8.45
C SER A 201 10.00 40.74 -7.62
N GLU A 202 11.08 40.33 -8.26
CA GLU A 202 12.46 40.43 -7.78
C GLU A 202 12.92 41.91 -7.76
N ASP A 203 12.10 42.83 -7.23
CA ASP A 203 12.39 44.27 -7.23
C ASP A 203 12.80 44.80 -5.84
N GLU A 204 12.91 43.95 -4.81
CA GLU A 204 13.28 44.38 -3.43
C GLU A 204 14.74 44.10 -3.03
N GLU A 205 15.61 43.58 -3.92
CA GLU A 205 17.02 43.30 -3.59
C GLU A 205 18.06 44.31 -4.15
N GLU A 206 17.68 45.39 -4.85
CA GLU A 206 18.65 46.38 -5.36
C GLU A 206 18.68 47.76 -4.65
N THR A 207 17.86 48.01 -3.62
CA THR A 207 17.92 49.30 -2.88
C THR A 207 18.63 49.20 -1.55
N GLY A 208 19.80 48.55 -1.53
CA GLY A 208 20.51 48.23 -0.30
C GLY A 208 22.02 48.25 -0.38
N ASN A 209 22.64 49.03 -1.27
CA ASN A 209 24.03 49.48 -1.16
C ASN A 209 24.40 50.38 -2.35
N GLU A 210 24.43 51.70 -2.18
CA GLU A 210 25.47 52.54 -2.80
C GLU A 210 25.51 53.95 -2.18
N ASN A 211 26.74 54.42 -1.99
CA ASN A 211 27.14 55.58 -1.22
C ASN A 211 26.63 56.91 -1.80
N THR A 212 26.05 57.77 -0.95
CA THR A 212 25.89 59.20 -1.25
C THR A 212 27.19 59.95 -0.93
N GLN A 213 28.05 60.12 -1.93
CA GLN A 213 28.95 61.29 -1.99
C GLN A 213 28.14 62.49 -2.46
N THR A 214 28.13 63.56 -1.66
CA THR A 214 27.42 64.81 -1.92
C THR A 214 28.18 65.71 -2.90
N GLY A 215 27.58 65.91 -4.08
CA GLY A 215 27.15 67.20 -4.61
C GLY A 215 28.14 68.38 -4.69
N THR A 216 28.51 68.71 -5.92
CA THR A 216 29.11 69.94 -6.43
C THR A 216 28.36 71.22 -6.04
N GLY A 217 29.10 72.30 -5.79
CA GLY A 217 28.57 73.67 -5.73
C GLY A 217 29.60 74.66 -6.25
N ASN A 218 29.45 75.12 -7.49
CA ASN A 218 30.23 76.23 -8.03
C ASN A 218 29.28 77.20 -8.74
N SER A 219 29.05 78.36 -8.13
CA SER A 219 28.65 79.59 -8.82
C SER A 219 28.78 80.80 -7.89
N GLY A 220 29.60 81.78 -8.28
CA GLY A 220 29.44 83.16 -7.80
C GLY A 220 30.74 83.88 -7.42
N PHE A 221 31.41 84.47 -8.43
CA PHE A 221 32.26 85.65 -8.22
C PHE A 221 31.36 86.89 -8.15
N ASN A 222 31.59 87.77 -7.16
CA ASN A 222 31.67 89.23 -7.35
C ASN A 222 32.15 89.91 -6.06
N ASN A 223 33.13 90.81 -6.26
CA ASN A 223 33.79 91.79 -5.37
C ASN A 223 33.35 91.92 -3.91
#